data_AF-A0AB34JZA5-F1
#
_entry.id   AF-A0AB34JZA5-F1
#
_cell.length_a   1.000
_cell.length_b   1.000
_cell.length_c   1.000
_cell.angle_alpha   90.00
_cell.angle_beta   90.00
_cell.angle_gamma   90.00
#
_symmetry.space_group_name_H-M   'P 1'
#
loop_
_entity.id
_entity.type
_entity.pdbx_description
1 polymer ?
#
loop_
_entity_poly.entity_id
_entity_poly.type
_entity_poly.pdbx_seq_one_letter_code
_entity_poly.pdbx_strand_id
1 'polypeptide(L)'
;MNWGFRDLLGTGVRTVGECTEYIRKTWPYFDRHNGKDHIWVFGHDQGGWRIRAKAPAISESIFISPFGAGSAQRGGHKSGHDIVVPPVLYERVPRGLLNHAGRKKKAKQNLAFFQGKLNLHIPYEYSFGIRQGLYKTHRNTPGIVVKEGHEANREAYFENMCGSRFCVAAAGFGFSTRAYEAATAGCDGIEQAFEDILPWPLFSLRLNNSIGQIAKLDQTIAAIPEARIKAMRSKLFCVWPRLLWLRHDGSNTPLPGQERLLKFDAFESVMWTLRKRLRNDIDMPTDWDEGCREVKHYFESSPASMGSMEWAPWANYEFDLPPGTA
;
A
#
# COMPACT_ATOMS: atom_id res chain seq x y z
N MET A 1 13.63 -20.43 -14.59
CA MET A 1 12.15 -20.56 -14.73
C MET A 1 11.62 -19.40 -15.55
N ASN A 2 11.18 -19.67 -16.78
CA ASN A 2 10.37 -18.73 -17.55
C ASN A 2 8.94 -18.79 -16.98
N TRP A 3 8.66 -17.96 -15.98
CA TRP A 3 7.29 -17.60 -15.62
C TRP A 3 6.59 -17.15 -16.92
N GLY A 4 5.37 -17.59 -17.20
CA GLY A 4 4.61 -17.42 -18.46
C GLY A 4 4.38 -16.00 -19.01
N PHE A 5 5.19 -15.03 -18.60
CA PHE A 5 5.27 -13.68 -19.15
C PHE A 5 5.69 -13.61 -20.62
N ARG A 6 6.32 -14.65 -21.17
CA ARG A 6 6.81 -14.63 -22.56
C ARG A 6 5.66 -14.49 -23.56
N ASP A 7 4.53 -15.14 -23.29
CA ASP A 7 3.37 -15.14 -24.19
C ASP A 7 2.42 -13.98 -23.89
N LEU A 8 2.22 -13.64 -22.61
CA LEU A 8 1.32 -12.54 -22.20
C LEU A 8 1.83 -11.15 -22.62
N LEU A 9 3.15 -10.96 -22.72
CA LEU A 9 3.72 -9.68 -23.07
C LEU A 9 3.48 -9.32 -24.55
N GLY A 10 3.51 -10.30 -25.45
CA GLY A 10 3.19 -10.07 -26.87
C GLY A 10 1.74 -9.63 -27.06
N THR A 11 0.81 -10.30 -26.38
CA THR A 11 -0.61 -9.94 -26.38
C THR A 11 -0.83 -8.55 -25.77
N GLY A 12 -0.27 -8.26 -24.59
CA GLY A 12 -0.43 -6.97 -23.93
C GLY A 12 0.06 -5.79 -24.78
N VAL A 13 1.22 -5.92 -25.43
CA VAL A 13 1.74 -4.88 -26.34
C VAL A 13 0.82 -4.69 -27.55
N ARG A 14 0.32 -5.78 -28.14
CA ARG A 14 -0.61 -5.71 -29.27
C ARG A 14 -1.91 -5.02 -28.88
N THR A 15 -2.53 -5.43 -27.77
CA THR A 15 -3.78 -4.83 -27.28
C THR A 15 -3.61 -3.34 -27.01
N VAL A 16 -2.51 -2.93 -26.37
CA VAL A 16 -2.22 -1.50 -26.16
C VAL A 16 -2.06 -0.75 -27.49
N GLY A 17 -1.39 -1.36 -28.47
CA GLY A 17 -1.27 -0.80 -29.83
C GLY A 17 -2.62 -0.60 -30.51
N GLU A 18 -3.45 -1.63 -30.54
CA GLU A 18 -4.81 -1.60 -31.12
C GLU A 18 -5.70 -0.56 -30.42
N CYS A 19 -5.66 -0.49 -29.09
CA CYS A 19 -6.36 0.55 -28.33
C CYS A 19 -5.86 1.95 -28.69
N THR A 20 -4.54 2.13 -28.83
CA THR A 20 -3.95 3.42 -29.20
C THR A 20 -4.41 3.85 -30.59
N GLU A 21 -4.40 2.94 -31.57
CA GLU A 21 -4.91 3.22 -32.91
C GLU A 21 -6.40 3.58 -32.92
N TYR A 22 -7.20 2.86 -32.14
CA TYR A 22 -8.62 3.14 -31.99
C TYR A 22 -8.83 4.54 -31.41
N ILE A 23 -8.16 4.88 -30.31
CA ILE A 23 -8.28 6.21 -29.68
C ILE A 23 -7.92 7.32 -30.68
N ARG A 24 -6.84 7.17 -31.44
CA ARG A 24 -6.40 8.14 -32.46
C ARG A 24 -7.40 8.30 -33.60
N LYS A 25 -8.06 7.21 -34.01
CA LYS A 25 -9.08 7.23 -35.07
C LYS A 25 -10.41 7.83 -34.60
N THR A 26 -10.75 7.65 -33.32
CA THR A 26 -12.05 8.03 -32.77
C THR A 26 -12.07 9.44 -32.16
N TRP A 27 -10.97 9.90 -31.56
CA TRP A 27 -10.92 11.19 -30.89
C TRP A 27 -9.66 12.00 -31.23
N PRO A 28 -9.76 13.35 -31.26
CA PRO A 28 -8.64 14.22 -31.66
C PRO A 28 -7.59 14.42 -30.55
N TYR A 29 -7.85 13.93 -29.33
CA TYR A 29 -7.07 14.32 -28.16
C TYR A 29 -5.69 13.68 -28.10
N PHE A 30 -5.53 12.43 -28.55
CA PHE A 30 -4.26 11.72 -28.45
C PHE A 30 -3.15 12.41 -29.23
N ASP A 31 -3.43 12.75 -30.49
CA ASP A 31 -2.43 13.33 -31.38
C ASP A 31 -2.14 14.81 -31.07
N ARG A 32 -3.07 15.51 -30.41
CA ARG A 32 -2.88 16.90 -29.96
C ARG A 32 -1.68 17.05 -29.01
N HIS A 33 -1.47 16.07 -28.13
CA HIS A 33 -0.41 16.10 -27.12
C HIS A 33 0.52 14.88 -27.20
N ASN A 34 0.45 14.11 -28.30
CA ASN A 34 1.20 12.87 -28.49
C ASN A 34 1.06 11.92 -27.29
N GLY A 35 -0.16 11.79 -26.77
CA GLY A 35 -0.50 10.91 -25.65
C GLY A 35 -0.02 11.38 -24.27
N LYS A 36 0.65 12.52 -24.13
CA LYS A 36 1.23 12.98 -22.84
C LYS A 36 0.20 13.26 -21.74
N ASP A 37 -1.00 13.64 -22.13
CA ASP A 37 -2.14 13.93 -21.25
C ASP A 37 -3.07 12.71 -21.11
N HIS A 38 -2.76 11.58 -21.74
CA HIS A 38 -3.54 10.36 -21.64
C HIS A 38 -3.11 9.54 -20.44
N ILE A 39 -4.09 8.92 -19.79
CA ILE A 39 -3.89 8.09 -18.60
C ILE A 39 -4.08 6.63 -18.97
N TRP A 40 -3.11 5.79 -18.59
CA TRP A 40 -3.15 4.34 -18.78
C TRP A 40 -3.05 3.63 -17.43
N VAL A 41 -3.99 2.73 -17.15
CA VAL A 41 -4.05 2.01 -15.88
C VAL A 41 -3.45 0.62 -16.06
N PHE A 42 -2.42 0.33 -15.27
CA PHE A 42 -1.75 -0.97 -15.20
C PHE A 42 -1.93 -1.56 -13.81
N GLY A 43 -3.04 -2.28 -13.61
CA GLY A 43 -3.44 -2.81 -12.31
C GLY A 43 -2.59 -3.97 -11.76
N HIS A 44 -1.55 -4.41 -12.47
CA HIS A 44 -0.76 -5.58 -12.06
C HIS A 44 0.74 -5.37 -12.24
N ASP A 45 1.48 -5.71 -11.17
CA ASP A 45 2.95 -5.85 -11.07
C ASP A 45 3.77 -5.14 -12.16
N GLN A 46 4.45 -5.92 -12.99
CA GLN A 46 5.42 -5.45 -13.97
C GLN A 46 4.79 -4.92 -15.27
N GLY A 47 3.46 -4.81 -15.34
CA GLY A 47 2.73 -4.45 -16.56
C GLY A 47 3.15 -3.10 -17.11
N GLY A 48 3.12 -2.06 -16.27
CA GLY A 48 3.43 -0.69 -16.66
C GLY A 48 4.82 -0.56 -17.29
N TRP A 49 5.88 -0.96 -16.59
CA TRP A 49 7.24 -0.81 -17.14
C TRP A 49 7.49 -1.67 -18.37
N ARG A 50 6.93 -2.89 -18.43
CA ARG A 50 7.09 -3.78 -19.59
C ARG A 50 6.41 -3.23 -20.84
N ILE A 51 5.24 -2.62 -20.67
CA ILE A 51 4.53 -1.95 -21.75
C ILE A 51 5.26 -0.67 -22.15
N ARG A 52 5.70 0.18 -21.19
CA ARG A 52 6.47 1.40 -21.50
C ARG A 52 7.70 1.10 -22.36
N ALA A 53 8.42 0.02 -22.05
CA ALA A 53 9.60 -0.40 -22.79
C ALA A 53 9.32 -0.92 -24.21
N LYS A 54 8.07 -1.26 -24.54
CA LYS A 54 7.71 -1.95 -25.80
C LYS A 54 6.62 -1.26 -26.62
N ALA A 55 5.97 -0.23 -26.08
CA ALA A 55 4.93 0.54 -26.75
C ALA A 55 5.31 2.04 -26.76
N PRO A 56 6.18 2.48 -27.69
CA PRO A 56 6.65 3.87 -27.76
C PRO A 56 5.52 4.90 -27.89
N ALA A 57 4.41 4.53 -28.54
CA ALA A 57 3.28 5.41 -28.74
C ALA A 57 2.67 5.95 -27.45
N ILE A 58 2.79 5.20 -26.33
CA ILE A 58 2.27 5.61 -25.01
C ILE A 58 3.38 5.80 -23.98
N SER A 59 4.65 5.81 -24.41
CA SER A 59 5.79 5.89 -23.49
C SER A 59 5.89 7.23 -22.78
N GLU A 60 5.19 8.25 -23.25
CA GLU A 60 5.08 9.57 -22.61
C GLU A 60 3.71 9.79 -21.94
N SER A 61 2.80 8.81 -21.98
CA SER A 61 1.53 8.89 -21.26
C SER A 61 1.68 8.62 -19.76
N ILE A 62 0.73 9.14 -18.97
CA ILE A 62 0.69 9.02 -17.51
C ILE A 62 0.28 7.60 -17.14
N PHE A 63 1.12 6.87 -16.41
CA PHE A 63 0.77 5.52 -15.98
C PHE A 63 0.29 5.52 -14.53
N ILE A 64 -0.85 4.88 -14.28
CA ILE A 64 -1.36 4.57 -12.94
C ILE A 64 -1.04 3.10 -12.65
N SER A 65 -0.28 2.81 -11.60
CA SER A 65 0.13 1.44 -11.29
C SER A 65 0.42 1.24 -9.80
N PRO A 66 0.20 0.04 -9.24
CA PRO A 66 0.63 -0.26 -7.88
C PRO A 66 2.14 -0.49 -7.75
N PHE A 67 2.89 -0.44 -8.85
CA PHE A 67 4.32 -0.66 -8.88
C PHE A 67 5.09 0.64 -9.20
N GLY A 68 5.56 1.32 -8.15
CA GLY A 68 6.33 2.56 -8.22
C GLY A 68 7.83 2.42 -8.43
N ALA A 69 8.29 1.29 -8.96
CA ALA A 69 9.72 0.97 -9.04
C ALA A 69 10.54 2.02 -9.80
N GLY A 70 11.33 2.79 -9.06
CA GLY A 70 12.30 3.73 -9.61
C GLY A 70 13.37 3.06 -10.49
N SER A 71 14.35 3.85 -10.95
CA SER A 71 15.41 3.41 -11.86
C SER A 71 16.14 2.14 -11.39
N ALA A 72 16.31 1.95 -10.08
CA ALA A 72 16.95 0.77 -9.49
C ALA A 72 16.11 -0.53 -9.59
N GLN A 73 14.80 -0.46 -9.83
CA GLN A 73 13.88 -1.61 -9.89
C GLN A 73 13.24 -1.78 -11.28
N ARG A 74 14.05 -1.62 -12.35
CA ARG A 74 13.69 -1.86 -13.78
C ARG A 74 13.10 -0.66 -14.53
N GLY A 75 13.12 0.54 -13.95
CA GLY A 75 13.21 1.81 -14.67
C GLY A 75 12.05 2.17 -15.62
N GLY A 76 10.83 1.71 -15.37
CA GLY A 76 9.66 2.13 -16.16
C GLY A 76 8.61 2.96 -15.44
N HIS A 77 8.75 3.18 -14.14
CA HIS A 77 8.02 4.25 -13.45
C HIS A 77 8.76 5.56 -13.64
N LYS A 78 8.06 6.60 -14.10
CA LYS A 78 8.60 7.97 -14.20
C LYS A 78 8.14 8.76 -12.97
N SER A 79 9.02 8.92 -11.98
CA SER A 79 8.71 9.70 -10.76
C SER A 79 8.29 11.13 -11.10
N GLY A 80 7.26 11.64 -10.41
CA GLY A 80 6.64 12.94 -10.69
C GLY A 80 5.75 12.99 -11.95
N HIS A 81 5.74 11.92 -12.75
CA HIS A 81 4.94 11.82 -13.98
C HIS A 81 3.88 10.72 -13.89
N ASP A 82 4.25 9.55 -13.39
CA ASP A 82 3.35 8.43 -13.16
C ASP A 82 2.74 8.52 -11.75
N ILE A 83 1.65 7.80 -11.50
CA ILE A 83 0.96 7.78 -10.21
C ILE A 83 1.03 6.37 -9.64
N VAL A 84 1.69 6.25 -8.49
CA VAL A 84 1.70 5.01 -7.70
C VAL A 84 0.44 4.97 -6.85
N VAL A 85 -0.32 3.88 -6.93
CA VAL A 85 -1.59 3.73 -6.21
C VAL A 85 -1.58 2.47 -5.33
N PRO A 86 -2.40 2.36 -4.28
CA PRO A 86 -2.52 1.09 -3.57
C PRO A 86 -3.10 0.05 -4.54
N PRO A 87 -2.71 -1.23 -4.46
CA PRO A 87 -3.42 -2.28 -5.16
C PRO A 87 -4.82 -2.44 -4.56
N VAL A 88 -5.75 -3.01 -5.34
CA VAL A 88 -6.96 -3.58 -4.76
C VAL A 88 -6.52 -4.76 -3.90
N LEU A 89 -6.52 -4.56 -2.58
CA LEU A 89 -5.96 -5.52 -1.62
C LEU A 89 -6.70 -6.86 -1.67
N TYR A 90 -8.03 -6.80 -1.71
CA TYR A 90 -8.91 -7.97 -1.71
C TYR A 90 -10.22 -7.62 -2.41
N GLU A 91 -10.87 -8.60 -3.04
CA GLU A 91 -12.22 -8.49 -3.64
C GLU A 91 -13.30 -8.15 -2.58
N ARG A 92 -13.01 -8.47 -1.31
CA ARG A 92 -13.78 -8.05 -0.14
C ARG A 92 -12.76 -7.57 0.87
N VAL A 93 -12.89 -6.34 1.39
CA VAL A 93 -12.10 -5.91 2.54
C VAL A 93 -12.26 -6.98 3.63
N PRO A 94 -11.20 -7.75 3.96
CA PRO A 94 -11.34 -8.83 4.93
C PRO A 94 -11.78 -8.17 6.23
N ARG A 95 -12.79 -8.73 6.89
CA ARG A 95 -13.22 -8.17 8.17
C ARG A 95 -12.04 -8.10 9.15
N GLY A 96 -11.07 -9.02 9.02
CA GLY A 96 -9.84 -9.00 9.81
C GLY A 96 -8.88 -7.83 9.55
N LEU A 97 -9.00 -7.12 8.42
CA LEU A 97 -8.34 -5.86 8.09
C LEU A 97 -9.07 -4.66 8.74
N LEU A 98 -10.09 -4.92 9.53
CA LEU A 98 -10.78 -3.97 10.38
C LEU A 98 -10.67 -4.55 11.78
N ASN A 99 -10.32 -3.73 12.77
CA ASN A 99 -10.17 -4.26 14.11
C ASN A 99 -11.57 -4.66 14.64
N HIS A 100 -11.68 -5.89 15.10
CA HIS A 100 -12.90 -6.38 15.69
C HIS A 100 -12.89 -5.99 17.17
N ALA A 101 -13.93 -5.31 17.65
CA ALA A 101 -14.21 -5.30 19.08
C ALA A 101 -14.43 -6.75 19.50
N GLY A 102 -13.66 -7.21 20.49
CA GLY A 102 -13.61 -8.61 20.90
C GLY A 102 -12.34 -9.36 20.53
N ARG A 103 -11.44 -8.81 19.71
CA ARG A 103 -10.09 -9.39 19.58
C ARG A 103 -9.35 -9.24 20.90
N LYS A 104 -8.99 -10.37 21.52
CA LYS A 104 -8.12 -10.39 22.70
C LYS A 104 -6.81 -9.67 22.35
N LYS A 105 -6.52 -8.59 23.07
CA LYS A 105 -5.19 -7.96 23.06
C LYS A 105 -4.18 -9.07 23.29
N LYS A 106 -3.24 -9.27 22.35
CA LYS A 106 -2.12 -10.19 22.61
C LYS A 106 -1.43 -9.70 23.88
N ALA A 107 -1.35 -10.58 24.88
CA ALA A 107 -0.77 -10.26 26.19
C ALA A 107 0.65 -9.69 26.08
N LYS A 108 1.38 -10.08 25.03
CA LYS A 108 2.65 -9.46 24.61
C LYS A 108 2.59 -9.16 23.12
N GLN A 109 2.73 -7.89 22.75
CA GLN A 109 2.85 -7.49 21.36
C GLN A 109 4.16 -8.02 20.77
N ASN A 110 4.12 -8.45 19.51
CA ASN A 110 5.36 -8.68 18.77
C ASN A 110 6.05 -7.33 18.53
N LEU A 111 7.38 -7.29 18.56
CA LEU A 111 8.14 -6.14 18.12
C LEU A 111 7.97 -5.90 16.62
N ALA A 112 8.05 -6.96 15.81
CA ALA A 112 7.88 -6.85 14.36
C ALA A 112 7.19 -8.09 13.76
N PHE A 113 6.46 -7.90 12.67
CA PHE A 113 5.88 -8.98 11.89
C PHE A 113 6.14 -8.86 10.40
N PHE A 114 6.55 -9.97 9.79
CA PHE A 114 6.60 -10.18 8.34
C PHE A 114 5.96 -11.53 8.03
N GLN A 115 5.09 -11.58 7.03
CA GLN A 115 4.72 -12.85 6.40
C GLN A 115 4.59 -12.68 4.89
N GLY A 116 5.27 -13.52 4.13
CA GLY A 116 5.20 -13.47 2.68
C GLY A 116 6.04 -14.56 2.03
N LYS A 117 5.96 -14.63 0.70
CA LYS A 117 6.80 -15.56 -0.08
C LYS A 117 8.27 -15.23 0.17
N LEU A 118 9.04 -16.22 0.59
CA LEU A 118 10.48 -16.11 0.85
C LEU A 118 11.32 -16.65 -0.29
N ASN A 119 10.88 -17.74 -0.95
CA ASN A 119 11.63 -18.42 -2.00
C ASN A 119 13.08 -18.70 -1.56
N LEU A 120 13.25 -19.41 -0.44
CA LEU A 120 14.56 -19.69 0.15
C LEU A 120 15.51 -20.46 -0.80
N HIS A 121 14.98 -21.10 -1.84
CA HIS A 121 15.72 -21.85 -2.86
C HIS A 121 16.33 -20.97 -3.98
N ILE A 122 15.96 -19.69 -4.10
CA ILE A 122 16.51 -18.72 -5.09
C ILE A 122 16.78 -17.36 -4.42
N PRO A 123 17.68 -17.31 -3.43
CA PRO A 123 17.76 -16.19 -2.50
C PRO A 123 18.25 -14.89 -3.12
N TYR A 124 19.11 -14.91 -4.13
CA TYR A 124 19.68 -13.68 -4.70
C TYR A 124 18.79 -13.08 -5.80
N GLU A 125 18.09 -13.93 -6.53
CA GLU A 125 17.22 -13.55 -7.64
C GLU A 125 15.88 -13.01 -7.14
N TYR A 126 15.36 -13.58 -6.06
CA TYR A 126 14.06 -13.19 -5.52
C TYR A 126 14.19 -12.13 -4.42
N SER A 127 13.46 -11.01 -4.56
CA SER A 127 13.39 -9.96 -3.52
C SER A 127 14.75 -9.37 -3.14
N PHE A 128 15.72 -9.40 -4.06
CA PHE A 128 17.08 -8.88 -3.86
C PHE A 128 17.80 -9.48 -2.63
N GLY A 129 17.41 -10.68 -2.18
CA GLY A 129 17.94 -11.28 -0.95
C GLY A 129 17.38 -10.72 0.36
N ILE A 130 16.51 -9.71 0.32
CA ILE A 130 16.03 -9.00 1.52
C ILE A 130 15.15 -9.87 2.38
N ARG A 131 14.17 -10.56 1.79
CA ARG A 131 13.24 -11.43 2.54
C ARG A 131 13.96 -12.64 3.14
N GLN A 132 14.94 -13.17 2.42
CA GLN A 132 15.74 -14.31 2.86
C GLN A 132 16.73 -13.89 3.94
N GLY A 133 17.35 -12.72 3.81
CA GLY A 133 18.17 -12.10 4.86
C GLY A 133 17.34 -11.88 6.13
N LEU A 134 16.17 -11.27 6.01
CA LEU A 134 15.23 -11.06 7.12
C LEU A 134 14.90 -12.39 7.82
N TYR A 135 14.55 -13.43 7.07
CA TYR A 135 14.24 -14.74 7.63
C TYR A 135 15.45 -15.40 8.30
N LYS A 136 16.61 -15.44 7.62
CA LYS A 136 17.82 -16.08 8.16
C LYS A 136 18.28 -15.41 9.45
N THR A 137 18.22 -14.08 9.51
CA THR A 137 18.63 -13.29 10.67
C THR A 137 17.62 -13.38 11.81
N HIS A 138 16.32 -13.22 11.54
CA HIS A 138 15.34 -12.94 12.59
C HIS A 138 14.31 -14.03 12.88
N ARG A 139 14.33 -15.18 12.18
CA ARG A 139 13.38 -16.28 12.46
C ARG A 139 13.36 -16.78 13.92
N ASN A 140 14.47 -16.57 14.64
CA ASN A 140 14.63 -16.97 16.04
C ASN A 140 14.77 -15.77 16.99
N THR A 141 14.61 -14.53 16.51
CA THR A 141 14.73 -13.33 17.36
C THR A 141 13.46 -13.17 18.21
N PRO A 142 13.56 -13.11 19.55
CA PRO A 142 12.40 -12.94 20.41
C PRO A 142 11.59 -11.68 20.05
N GLY A 143 10.28 -11.87 19.83
CA GLY A 143 9.38 -10.77 19.48
C GLY A 143 9.37 -10.38 18.00
N ILE A 144 10.22 -10.95 17.15
CA ILE A 144 10.11 -10.78 15.70
C ILE A 144 9.52 -12.05 15.10
N VAL A 145 8.44 -11.89 14.34
CA VAL A 145 7.75 -13.00 13.67
C VAL A 145 7.98 -12.89 12.18
N VAL A 146 8.68 -13.88 11.61
CA VAL A 146 8.91 -14.00 10.16
C VAL A 146 8.33 -15.33 9.68
N LYS A 147 7.28 -15.29 8.84
CA LYS A 147 6.60 -16.48 8.32
C LYS A 147 6.67 -16.55 6.79
N GLU A 148 6.76 -17.77 6.26
CA GLU A 148 6.64 -18.01 4.83
C GLU A 148 5.17 -18.20 4.42
N GLY A 149 4.87 -17.80 3.19
CA GLY A 149 3.63 -18.15 2.51
C GLY A 149 2.63 -17.01 2.40
N HIS A 150 1.58 -17.28 1.62
CA HIS A 150 0.42 -16.42 1.48
C HIS A 150 -0.55 -16.67 2.64
N GLU A 151 -1.60 -15.86 2.74
CA GLU A 151 -2.54 -15.76 3.87
C GLU A 151 -3.51 -16.94 3.95
N ALA A 152 -2.99 -18.17 4.02
CA ALA A 152 -3.79 -19.38 4.13
C ALA A 152 -4.76 -19.33 5.33
N ASN A 153 -4.39 -18.60 6.38
CA ASN A 153 -5.29 -18.15 7.44
C ASN A 153 -5.25 -16.61 7.51
N ARG A 154 -6.21 -15.95 6.86
CA ARG A 154 -6.31 -14.48 6.80
C ARG A 154 -6.51 -13.87 8.17
N GLU A 155 -7.33 -14.46 9.03
CA GLU A 155 -7.59 -13.92 10.37
C GLU A 155 -6.31 -13.91 11.21
N ALA A 156 -5.60 -15.03 11.28
CA ALA A 156 -4.33 -15.12 12.00
C ALA A 156 -3.26 -14.20 11.39
N TYR A 157 -3.27 -14.00 10.07
CA TYR A 157 -2.37 -13.06 9.40
C TYR A 157 -2.60 -11.62 9.89
N PHE A 158 -3.85 -11.15 9.85
CA PHE A 158 -4.20 -9.82 10.33
C PHE A 158 -4.02 -9.67 11.84
N GLU A 159 -4.33 -10.67 12.65
CA GLU A 159 -4.08 -10.64 14.10
C GLU A 159 -2.59 -10.47 14.43
N ASN A 160 -1.71 -11.08 13.63
CA ASN A 160 -0.27 -10.84 13.78
C ASN A 160 0.12 -9.43 13.36
N MET A 161 -0.48 -8.85 12.30
CA MET A 161 -0.23 -7.45 11.94
C MET A 161 -0.76 -6.48 13.00
N CYS A 162 -2.03 -6.55 13.37
CA CYS A 162 -2.65 -5.72 14.42
C CYS A 162 -1.93 -5.86 15.77
N GLY A 163 -1.44 -7.06 16.08
CA GLY A 163 -0.79 -7.39 17.34
C GLY A 163 0.71 -7.10 17.37
N SER A 164 1.26 -6.43 16.36
CA SER A 164 2.68 -6.09 16.26
C SER A 164 2.91 -4.59 16.38
N ARG A 165 4.04 -4.20 16.99
CA ARG A 165 4.48 -2.81 17.12
C ARG A 165 4.87 -2.23 15.75
N PHE A 166 5.54 -3.04 14.93
CA PHE A 166 5.90 -2.75 13.55
C PHE A 166 5.52 -3.90 12.62
N CYS A 167 5.23 -3.57 11.38
CA CYS A 167 5.06 -4.54 10.31
C CYS A 167 6.19 -4.27 9.32
N VAL A 168 6.84 -5.32 8.86
CA VAL A 168 7.92 -5.17 7.91
C VAL A 168 7.30 -5.34 6.54
N ALA A 169 7.22 -4.27 5.76
CA ALA A 169 7.13 -4.40 4.31
C ALA A 169 8.56 -4.68 3.84
N ALA A 170 8.88 -5.88 3.37
CA ALA A 170 10.17 -6.18 2.76
C ALA A 170 10.04 -6.19 1.24
N ALA A 171 11.06 -5.65 0.55
CA ALA A 171 11.10 -5.57 -0.91
C ALA A 171 10.75 -6.93 -1.54
N GLY A 172 9.96 -6.92 -2.60
CA GLY A 172 9.58 -8.09 -3.38
C GLY A 172 10.38 -8.20 -4.68
N PHE A 173 10.05 -9.19 -5.52
CA PHE A 173 10.48 -9.23 -6.94
C PHE A 173 9.59 -8.37 -7.86
N GLY A 174 8.59 -7.73 -7.28
CA GLY A 174 7.55 -6.94 -7.93
C GLY A 174 6.84 -6.07 -6.88
N PHE A 175 5.64 -5.58 -7.19
CA PHE A 175 4.84 -4.85 -6.20
C PHE A 175 4.56 -5.72 -4.97
N SER A 176 4.51 -5.09 -3.80
CA SER A 176 4.23 -5.75 -2.54
C SER A 176 2.93 -5.18 -1.98
N THR A 177 1.90 -6.01 -1.85
CA THR A 177 0.69 -5.64 -1.11
C THR A 177 1.01 -5.34 0.35
N ARG A 178 2.13 -5.84 0.88
CA ARG A 178 2.49 -5.78 2.31
C ARG A 178 2.60 -4.36 2.87
N ALA A 179 3.08 -3.39 2.10
CA ALA A 179 3.12 -2.00 2.55
C ALA A 179 1.71 -1.47 2.80
N TYR A 180 0.79 -1.77 1.89
CA TYR A 180 -0.60 -1.34 1.93
C TYR A 180 -1.42 -2.13 2.94
N GLU A 181 -1.24 -3.45 3.03
CA GLU A 181 -1.86 -4.27 4.06
C GLU A 181 -1.39 -3.87 5.45
N ALA A 182 -0.09 -3.59 5.64
CA ALA A 182 0.43 -3.08 6.90
C ALA A 182 -0.17 -1.70 7.23
N ALA A 183 -0.23 -0.79 6.27
CA ALA A 183 -0.71 0.57 6.47
C ALA A 183 -2.22 0.63 6.73
N THR A 184 -3.01 -0.09 5.92
CA THR A 184 -4.42 -0.34 6.22
C THR A 184 -4.59 -1.10 7.53
N ALA A 185 -3.55 -1.84 7.94
CA ALA A 185 -3.42 -2.44 9.25
C ALA A 185 -2.83 -1.56 10.36
N GLY A 186 -2.90 -0.23 10.25
CA GLY A 186 -2.40 0.65 11.31
C GLY A 186 -0.92 0.43 11.65
N CYS A 187 -0.15 -0.08 10.68
CA CYS A 187 1.24 -0.50 10.74
C CYS A 187 2.07 0.12 9.58
N ASP A 188 3.40 0.10 9.64
CA ASP A 188 4.29 0.97 8.83
C ASP A 188 5.03 0.24 7.64
N GLY A 189 5.25 0.85 6.43
CA GLY A 189 6.38 0.46 5.49
C GLY A 189 6.34 0.79 3.95
N ILE A 190 7.54 0.77 3.28
CA ILE A 190 8.05 0.78 1.83
C ILE A 190 7.37 1.55 0.66
N GLU A 191 8.19 2.19 -0.24
CA GLU A 191 7.89 2.97 -1.50
C GLU A 191 6.47 2.86 -2.04
N GLN A 192 5.82 4.01 -2.13
CA GLN A 192 4.50 4.08 -1.56
C GLN A 192 3.47 4.67 -2.51
N ALA A 193 2.21 4.27 -2.33
CA ALA A 193 1.14 4.94 -3.04
C ALA A 193 1.15 6.41 -2.69
N PHE A 194 0.91 7.24 -3.71
CA PHE A 194 0.64 8.64 -3.53
C PHE A 194 1.75 9.41 -2.79
N GLU A 195 3.04 9.11 -2.99
CA GLU A 195 4.15 9.86 -2.34
C GLU A 195 4.06 11.38 -2.57
N ASP A 196 3.43 11.83 -3.66
CA ASP A 196 3.18 13.25 -3.98
C ASP A 196 2.20 13.95 -3.01
N ILE A 197 1.37 13.18 -2.29
CA ILE A 197 0.30 13.72 -1.43
C ILE A 197 0.19 13.04 -0.06
N LEU A 198 0.91 11.94 0.17
CA LEU A 198 0.94 11.25 1.46
C LEU A 198 2.28 11.49 2.16
N PRO A 199 2.27 11.97 3.41
CA PRO A 199 3.48 12.34 4.14
C PRO A 199 4.09 11.11 4.80
N TRP A 200 4.49 10.13 3.99
CA TRP A 200 4.93 8.83 4.47
C TRP A 200 6.01 8.84 5.55
N PRO A 201 7.00 9.75 5.58
CA PRO A 201 7.96 9.83 6.69
C PRO A 201 7.32 10.11 8.06
N LEU A 202 6.07 10.61 8.10
CA LEU A 202 5.35 10.87 9.34
C LEU A 202 4.70 9.62 9.94
N PHE A 203 4.49 8.59 9.14
CA PHE A 203 3.83 7.35 9.58
C PHE A 203 4.55 6.09 9.11
N SER A 204 5.71 6.25 8.48
CA SER A 204 6.56 5.16 8.04
C SER A 204 8.06 5.33 8.22
N LEU A 205 8.77 4.21 8.32
CA LEU A 205 10.23 4.11 8.42
C LEU A 205 10.80 3.45 7.17
N ARG A 206 11.49 4.25 6.36
CA ARG A 206 12.26 3.74 5.22
C ARG A 206 13.65 3.30 5.69
N LEU A 207 13.84 1.98 5.76
CA LEU A 207 15.15 1.39 6.03
C LEU A 207 15.86 1.06 4.71
N ASN A 208 17.17 1.24 4.66
CA ASN A 208 17.94 0.80 3.50
C ASN A 208 18.00 -0.73 3.44
N ASN A 209 18.18 -1.25 2.23
CA ASN A 209 18.16 -2.68 1.95
C ASN A 209 19.51 -3.39 2.26
N SER A 210 20.37 -2.81 3.11
CA SER A 210 21.67 -3.42 3.43
C SER A 210 21.52 -4.60 4.40
N ILE A 211 22.37 -5.60 4.27
CA ILE A 211 22.44 -6.73 5.22
C ILE A 211 22.72 -6.23 6.64
N GLY A 212 23.54 -5.18 6.78
CA GLY A 212 23.82 -4.56 8.08
C GLY A 212 22.58 -3.93 8.72
N GLN A 213 21.72 -3.29 7.93
CA GLN A 213 20.47 -2.73 8.44
C GLN A 213 19.47 -3.83 8.79
N ILE A 214 19.40 -4.90 8.00
CA ILE A 214 18.61 -6.10 8.35
C ILE A 214 19.12 -6.67 9.67
N ALA A 215 20.42 -6.87 9.84
CA ALA A 215 21.01 -7.44 11.06
C ALA A 215 20.70 -6.65 12.34
N LYS A 216 20.48 -5.34 12.23
CA LYS A 216 20.18 -4.42 13.34
C LYS A 216 18.70 -4.04 13.42
N LEU A 217 17.81 -4.72 12.69
CA LEU A 217 16.41 -4.34 12.61
C LEU A 217 15.75 -4.29 13.99
N ASP A 218 15.94 -5.34 14.79
CA ASP A 218 15.44 -5.46 16.16
C ASP A 218 15.89 -4.29 17.04
N GLN A 219 17.19 -3.97 17.03
CA GLN A 219 17.75 -2.86 17.80
C GLN A 219 17.19 -1.51 17.32
N THR A 220 17.12 -1.32 15.99
CA THR A 220 16.66 -0.08 15.37
C THR A 220 15.22 0.23 15.77
N ILE A 221 14.32 -0.73 15.65
CA ILE A 221 12.89 -0.51 15.93
C ILE A 221 12.56 -0.59 17.42
N ALA A 222 13.35 -1.32 18.21
CA ALA A 222 13.22 -1.33 19.67
C ALA A 222 13.55 0.05 20.28
N ALA A 223 14.57 0.72 19.75
CA ALA A 223 15.05 2.02 20.21
C ALA A 223 14.08 3.19 19.93
N ILE A 224 13.02 2.98 19.13
CA ILE A 224 12.06 4.04 18.81
C ILE A 224 11.21 4.32 20.04
N PRO A 225 11.12 5.58 20.52
CA PRO A 225 10.30 5.92 21.67
C PRO A 225 8.82 5.64 21.43
N GLU A 226 8.11 5.24 22.48
CA GLU A 226 6.67 4.97 22.41
C GLU A 226 5.89 6.19 21.88
N ALA A 227 6.20 7.40 22.36
CA ALA A 227 5.57 8.64 21.91
C ALA A 227 5.68 8.85 20.39
N ARG A 228 6.82 8.48 19.79
CA ARG A 228 7.01 8.56 18.33
C ARG A 228 6.12 7.56 17.60
N ILE A 229 5.95 6.36 18.14
CA ILE A 229 5.09 5.33 17.56
C ILE A 229 3.62 5.77 17.63
N LYS A 230 3.18 6.35 18.75
CA LYS A 230 1.83 6.92 18.88
C LYS A 230 1.59 8.00 17.81
N ALA A 231 2.56 8.92 17.65
CA ALA A 231 2.49 9.96 16.63
C ALA A 231 2.40 9.36 15.21
N MET A 232 3.21 8.36 14.89
CA MET A 232 3.19 7.69 13.59
C MET A 232 1.86 6.99 13.31
N ARG A 233 1.32 6.26 14.29
CA ARG A 233 0.05 5.54 14.16
C ARG A 233 -1.14 6.49 14.05
N SER A 234 -1.12 7.61 14.78
CA SER A 234 -2.10 8.69 14.62
C SER A 234 -2.08 9.30 13.21
N LYS A 235 -0.90 9.47 12.61
CA LYS A 235 -0.79 9.93 11.21
C LYS A 235 -1.27 8.89 10.21
N LEU A 236 -0.94 7.63 10.42
CA LEU A 236 -1.42 6.53 9.59
C LEU A 236 -2.94 6.41 9.61
N PHE A 237 -3.54 6.63 10.77
CA PHE A 237 -4.98 6.64 10.95
C PHE A 237 -5.64 7.69 10.03
N CYS A 238 -5.13 8.92 9.98
CA CYS A 238 -5.64 9.93 9.04
C CYS A 238 -5.51 9.52 7.56
N VAL A 239 -4.51 8.71 7.21
CA VAL A 239 -4.19 8.28 5.83
C VAL A 239 -5.00 7.07 5.40
N TRP A 240 -5.50 6.28 6.35
CA TRP A 240 -6.14 4.98 6.14
C TRP A 240 -7.09 4.88 4.92
N PRO A 241 -8.09 5.76 4.74
CA PRO A 241 -9.01 5.65 3.60
C PRO A 241 -8.30 5.85 2.26
N ARG A 242 -7.24 6.67 2.21
CA ARG A 242 -6.46 6.95 0.99
C ARG A 242 -5.73 5.72 0.47
N LEU A 243 -5.59 4.68 1.29
CA LEU A 243 -4.96 3.42 0.94
C LEU A 243 -5.97 2.34 0.54
N LEU A 244 -7.25 2.68 0.46
CA LEU A 244 -8.35 1.77 0.18
C LEU A 244 -9.19 2.24 -1.02
N TRP A 245 -9.60 1.29 -1.85
CA TRP A 245 -10.54 1.51 -2.95
C TRP A 245 -11.98 1.26 -2.47
N LEU A 246 -12.53 2.15 -1.65
CA LEU A 246 -13.79 1.94 -0.92
C LEU A 246 -15.04 1.78 -1.82
N ARG A 247 -15.11 2.52 -2.93
CA ARG A 247 -16.24 2.42 -3.89
C ARG A 247 -16.04 1.39 -4.99
N HIS A 248 -14.80 0.93 -5.19
CA HIS A 248 -14.35 0.24 -6.39
C HIS A 248 -13.67 -1.11 -6.13
N ASP A 249 -13.77 -1.66 -4.92
CA ASP A 249 -13.26 -3.01 -4.63
C ASP A 249 -14.03 -4.12 -5.35
N GLY A 250 -15.11 -3.78 -6.07
CA GLY A 250 -15.97 -4.77 -6.74
C GLY A 250 -16.74 -5.63 -5.74
N SER A 251 -16.76 -5.25 -4.46
CA SER A 251 -17.43 -6.02 -3.43
C SER A 251 -18.94 -5.84 -3.55
N ASN A 252 -19.66 -6.96 -3.52
CA ASN A 252 -21.10 -6.97 -3.28
C ASN A 252 -21.45 -6.57 -1.83
N THR A 253 -20.48 -6.13 -1.02
CA THR A 253 -20.65 -5.90 0.42
C THR A 253 -19.72 -4.77 0.87
N PRO A 254 -20.14 -3.51 0.67
CA PRO A 254 -19.34 -2.35 1.04
C PRO A 254 -18.99 -2.35 2.53
N LEU A 255 -17.89 -1.68 2.88
CA LEU A 255 -17.58 -1.40 4.28
C LEU A 255 -18.73 -0.57 4.90
N PRO A 256 -19.31 -0.98 6.04
CA PRO A 256 -20.43 -0.25 6.58
C PRO A 256 -20.05 1.17 7.01
N GLY A 257 -20.86 2.16 6.65
CA GLY A 257 -20.63 3.58 6.98
C GLY A 257 -19.52 4.25 6.16
N GLN A 258 -19.01 3.58 5.12
CA GLN A 258 -17.89 4.10 4.33
C GLN A 258 -18.23 5.34 3.50
N GLU A 259 -19.50 5.70 3.35
CA GLU A 259 -19.97 6.81 2.50
C GLU A 259 -19.26 8.12 2.83
N ARG A 260 -18.98 8.35 4.12
CA ARG A 260 -18.26 9.52 4.63
C ARG A 260 -16.78 9.51 4.30
N LEU A 261 -16.20 8.32 4.12
CA LEU A 261 -14.80 8.13 3.80
C LEU A 261 -14.51 8.17 2.31
N LEU A 262 -15.54 8.07 1.44
CA LEU A 262 -15.39 8.05 -0.02
C LEU A 262 -14.69 9.30 -0.58
N LYS A 263 -14.82 10.45 0.11
CA LYS A 263 -14.12 11.69 -0.27
C LYS A 263 -12.61 11.61 -0.10
N PHE A 264 -12.13 10.66 0.71
CA PHE A 264 -10.72 10.52 1.10
C PHE A 264 -10.14 9.18 0.65
N ASP A 265 -10.79 8.45 -0.25
CA ASP A 265 -10.35 7.13 -0.65
C ASP A 265 -9.19 7.17 -1.68
N ALA A 266 -8.73 6.00 -2.13
CA ALA A 266 -7.68 5.91 -3.13
C ALA A 266 -8.06 6.55 -4.48
N PHE A 267 -9.33 6.49 -4.88
CA PHE A 267 -9.80 7.12 -6.12
C PHE A 267 -9.72 8.64 -6.02
N GLU A 268 -10.24 9.23 -4.93
CA GLU A 268 -10.12 10.67 -4.73
C GLU A 268 -8.65 11.11 -4.56
N SER A 269 -7.79 10.24 -4.04
CA SER A 269 -6.35 10.49 -3.94
C SER A 269 -5.66 10.54 -5.32
N VAL A 270 -6.08 9.72 -6.29
CA VAL A 270 -5.67 9.87 -7.71
C VAL A 270 -6.12 11.23 -8.24
N MET A 271 -7.39 11.60 -8.01
CA MET A 271 -7.94 12.86 -8.50
C MET A 271 -7.23 14.07 -7.89
N TRP A 272 -6.90 14.02 -6.60
CA TRP A 272 -6.08 15.04 -5.93
C TRP A 272 -4.70 15.17 -6.56
N THR A 273 -4.02 14.04 -6.81
CA THR A 273 -2.70 14.04 -7.46
C THR A 273 -2.78 14.73 -8.83
N LEU A 274 -3.79 14.41 -9.64
CA LEU A 274 -4.00 15.04 -10.95
C LEU A 274 -4.31 16.54 -10.84
N ARG A 275 -5.22 16.94 -9.94
CA ARG A 275 -5.58 18.35 -9.71
C ARG A 275 -4.37 19.18 -9.28
N LYS A 276 -3.53 18.64 -8.38
CA LYS A 276 -2.30 19.31 -7.92
C LYS A 276 -1.32 19.53 -9.07
N ARG A 277 -1.04 18.49 -9.86
CA ARG A 277 -0.14 18.58 -11.01
C ARG A 277 -0.64 19.58 -12.06
N LEU A 278 -1.95 19.62 -12.32
CA LEU A 278 -2.55 20.61 -13.22
C LEU A 278 -2.39 22.06 -12.72
N ARG A 279 -2.36 22.26 -11.40
CA ARG A 279 -2.23 23.59 -10.77
C ARG A 279 -0.79 23.95 -10.41
N ASN A 280 0.17 23.07 -10.65
CA ASN A 280 1.54 23.16 -10.16
C ASN A 280 1.61 23.40 -8.64
N ASP A 281 0.69 22.77 -7.91
CA ASP A 281 0.57 22.83 -6.45
C ASP A 281 1.43 21.72 -5.83
N ILE A 282 2.28 22.10 -4.87
CA ILE A 282 3.17 21.20 -4.14
C ILE A 282 2.69 20.90 -2.72
N ASP A 283 1.66 21.60 -2.22
CA ASP A 283 1.21 21.54 -0.84
C ASP A 283 0.35 20.32 -0.52
N MET A 284 0.30 19.92 0.75
CA MET A 284 -0.54 18.81 1.19
C MET A 284 -2.02 19.02 0.83
N PRO A 285 -2.80 17.94 0.56
CA PRO A 285 -4.23 18.07 0.31
C PRO A 285 -4.93 18.87 1.41
N THR A 286 -5.68 19.91 1.03
CA THR A 286 -6.35 20.82 1.97
C THR A 286 -7.45 20.14 2.79
N ASP A 287 -7.89 18.96 2.35
CA ASP A 287 -8.88 18.12 3.00
C ASP A 287 -8.27 17.18 4.06
N TRP A 288 -6.98 17.31 4.38
CA TRP A 288 -6.28 16.43 5.34
C TRP A 288 -6.95 16.41 6.72
N ASP A 289 -7.17 17.58 7.32
CA ASP A 289 -7.74 17.67 8.67
C ASP A 289 -9.20 17.21 8.71
N GLU A 290 -9.94 17.47 7.63
CA GLU A 290 -11.29 16.95 7.44
C GLU A 290 -11.28 15.43 7.38
N GLY A 291 -10.45 14.85 6.51
CA GLY A 291 -10.30 13.40 6.38
C GLY A 291 -9.91 12.75 7.71
N CYS A 292 -8.99 13.35 8.47
CA CYS A 292 -8.62 12.77 9.75
C CYS A 292 -9.77 12.78 10.78
N ARG A 293 -10.58 13.85 10.83
CA ARG A 293 -11.78 13.90 11.69
C ARG A 293 -12.82 12.87 11.26
N GLU A 294 -13.01 12.69 9.96
CA GLU A 294 -13.97 11.73 9.41
C GLU A 294 -13.55 10.28 9.70
N VAL A 295 -12.26 9.96 9.61
CA VAL A 295 -11.75 8.64 10.01
C VAL A 295 -11.91 8.43 11.51
N LYS A 296 -11.64 9.46 12.34
CA LYS A 296 -11.86 9.39 13.80
C LYS A 296 -13.31 9.08 14.12
N HIS A 297 -14.22 9.87 13.55
CA HIS A 297 -15.64 9.65 13.73
C HIS A 297 -16.06 8.28 13.22
N TYR A 298 -15.59 7.84 12.05
CA TYR A 298 -15.92 6.53 11.48
C TYR A 298 -15.66 5.41 12.49
N PHE A 299 -14.46 5.41 13.07
CA PHE A 299 -14.08 4.39 14.05
C PHE A 299 -14.78 4.58 15.42
N GLU A 300 -15.14 5.80 15.82
CA GLU A 300 -15.91 6.08 17.05
C GLU A 300 -17.39 5.67 16.97
N SER A 301 -18.02 5.88 15.82
CA SER A 301 -19.48 5.73 15.66
C SER A 301 -19.92 4.40 15.05
N SER A 302 -19.04 3.73 14.31
CA SER A 302 -19.34 2.42 13.69
C SER A 302 -19.48 1.21 14.66
N PRO A 303 -19.09 1.24 15.95
CA PRO A 303 -19.18 0.06 16.83
C PRO A 303 -20.60 -0.40 17.22
N ALA A 304 -21.60 0.48 17.30
CA ALA A 304 -22.80 0.21 18.11
C ALA A 304 -24.06 -0.25 17.37
N SER A 305 -24.18 -0.07 16.04
CA SER A 305 -25.48 -0.16 15.37
C SER A 305 -25.72 -1.38 14.47
N MET A 306 -24.78 -2.33 14.34
CA MET A 306 -24.84 -3.32 13.25
C MET A 306 -24.81 -4.81 13.63
N GLY A 307 -25.24 -5.17 14.85
CA GLY A 307 -25.79 -6.49 15.20
C GLY A 307 -24.96 -7.76 14.90
N SER A 308 -23.72 -7.62 14.45
CA SER A 308 -22.84 -8.72 14.03
C SER A 308 -21.41 -8.32 14.37
N MET A 309 -20.83 -9.04 15.34
CA MET A 309 -19.46 -8.88 15.88
C MET A 309 -19.01 -7.42 15.96
N GLU A 310 -19.22 -6.81 17.13
CA GLU A 310 -18.80 -5.45 17.50
C GLU A 310 -17.54 -5.01 16.74
N TRP A 311 -17.64 -3.92 15.99
CA TRP A 311 -16.53 -3.34 15.23
C TRP A 311 -15.80 -2.37 16.15
N ALA A 312 -14.46 -2.43 16.24
CA ALA A 312 -13.69 -1.44 17.00
C ALA A 312 -12.68 -0.72 16.10
N PRO A 313 -12.32 0.52 16.41
CA PRO A 313 -11.18 1.20 15.83
C PRO A 313 -9.96 0.32 15.72
N TRP A 314 -9.21 0.46 14.62
CA TRP A 314 -7.83 -0.02 14.54
C TRP A 314 -7.10 0.34 15.83
N ALA A 315 -6.73 -0.70 16.58
CA ALA A 315 -5.77 -0.69 17.68
C ALA A 315 -6.29 -0.44 19.11
N ASN A 316 -5.34 -0.62 20.03
CA ASN A 316 -5.45 -0.23 21.42
C ASN A 316 -5.80 1.25 21.46
N TYR A 317 -7.08 1.57 21.58
CA TYR A 317 -7.57 2.94 21.46
C TYR A 317 -6.82 3.97 22.35
N GLU A 318 -6.32 3.50 23.50
CA GLU A 318 -5.47 4.26 24.45
C GLU A 318 -4.05 4.56 23.95
N PHE A 319 -3.53 3.84 22.97
CA PHE A 319 -2.18 3.98 22.42
C PHE A 319 -2.13 4.80 21.13
N ASP A 320 -3.24 4.90 20.41
CA ASP A 320 -3.25 5.36 19.01
C ASP A 320 -3.77 6.79 18.85
N LEU A 321 -4.41 7.36 19.88
CA LEU A 321 -4.82 8.75 19.90
C LEU A 321 -3.74 9.66 20.52
N PRO A 322 -3.64 10.93 20.07
CA PRO A 322 -2.79 11.91 20.72
C PRO A 322 -3.14 12.07 22.21
N PRO A 323 -2.18 12.41 23.09
CA PRO A 323 -2.48 12.78 24.46
C PRO A 323 -3.51 13.92 24.49
N GLY A 324 -4.62 13.75 25.22
CA GLY A 324 -5.63 14.80 25.44
C GLY A 324 -6.94 14.68 24.66
N THR A 325 -7.25 13.52 24.05
CA THR A 325 -8.55 13.27 23.41
C THR A 325 -9.41 12.24 24.16
N ALA A 326 -9.47 12.35 25.49
CA ALA A 326 -10.48 11.69 26.32
C ALA A 326 -11.58 12.70 26.66
#